data_AF-A0A539EBD2-F1
#
_entry.id   AF-A0A539EBD2-F1
#
_cell.length_a   1.000
_cell.length_b   1.000
_cell.length_c   1.000
_cell.angle_alpha   90.00
_cell.angle_beta   90.00
_cell.angle_gamma   90.00
#
_symmetry.space_group_name_H-M   'P 1'
#
loop_
_entity.id
_entity.type
_entity.pdbx_description
1 polymer ?
#
loop_
_entity_poly.entity_id
_entity_poly.type
_entity_poly.pdbx_seq_one_letter_code
_entity_poly.pdbx_strand_id
1 'polypeptide(L)'
;METAIAQLRFLSSSLDGGGATGMQAVFPEGFVFTWALYGLAEAEVARALPRSDARRSVALARARIAVERVLSDDARKPFALEMQPPCGAFYASWSLYLRSVVLRATDTGDPAPFDLVQYEQDCDAFAAVLAGSESPFLPSYPDAVWPADTVMGVAALAIHGQVLDSRYDLLIARWLEDVDERLDPELGAISHVADAIDGMPRGGARGGSLALMSRTLVDVDSALARRQYEILRRHFVDYAWGIPGVREYPHGVDGPGDIDSGPLVFGFAGPATVVGLGAAIAHGDEELASSLLATPDMTGFPIELAGQRRYAGGLVPVGDAFLAWARTTPAGPRTTAYPPIMPAWWRLPFHAVSAVASALMLVMSFGVGRRRRSGRPSTRPARRAA
;
A
#
# COMPACT_ATOMS: atom_id res chain seq x y z
N MET A 1 -10.46 -10.98 -5.82
CA MET A 1 -11.11 -11.06 -4.49
C MET A 1 -10.58 -12.22 -3.65
N GLU A 2 -10.76 -13.49 -4.06
CA GLU A 2 -10.34 -14.65 -3.25
C GLU A 2 -8.87 -14.63 -2.78
N THR A 3 -7.93 -14.25 -3.64
CA THR A 3 -6.51 -14.12 -3.27
C THR A 3 -6.29 -13.10 -2.14
N ALA A 4 -7.03 -11.99 -2.14
CA ALA A 4 -6.95 -11.00 -1.08
C ALA A 4 -7.55 -11.55 0.22
N ILE A 5 -8.68 -12.26 0.16
CA ILE A 5 -9.28 -12.92 1.34
C ILE A 5 -8.31 -13.96 1.94
N ALA A 6 -7.63 -14.75 1.11
CA ALA A 6 -6.62 -15.70 1.58
C ALA A 6 -5.44 -14.98 2.26
N GLN A 7 -5.04 -13.81 1.74
CA GLN A 7 -3.99 -13.00 2.34
C GLN A 7 -4.42 -12.38 3.68
N LEU A 8 -5.66 -11.90 3.77
CA LEU A 8 -6.24 -11.37 5.01
C LEU A 8 -6.39 -12.43 6.10
N ARG A 9 -6.67 -13.69 5.73
CA ARG A 9 -6.67 -14.80 6.70
C ARG A 9 -5.28 -15.05 7.31
N PHE A 10 -4.21 -14.96 6.50
CA PHE A 10 -2.85 -15.02 7.03
C PHE A 10 -2.57 -13.84 7.95
N LEU A 11 -2.87 -12.62 7.50
CA LEU A 11 -2.66 -11.39 8.27
C LEU A 11 -3.40 -11.43 9.60
N SER A 12 -4.65 -11.89 9.63
CA SER A 12 -5.41 -12.07 10.87
C SER A 12 -4.64 -12.91 11.88
N SER A 13 -4.15 -14.09 11.49
CA SER A 13 -3.37 -14.96 12.39
C SER A 13 -2.05 -14.32 12.82
N SER A 14 -1.36 -13.63 11.91
CA SER A 14 -0.10 -12.93 12.20
C SER A 14 -0.29 -11.78 13.18
N LEU A 15 -1.34 -10.98 13.00
CA LEU A 15 -1.62 -9.80 13.82
C LEU A 15 -2.13 -10.18 15.20
N ASP A 16 -2.99 -11.21 15.29
CA ASP A 16 -3.43 -11.76 16.58
C ASP A 16 -2.23 -12.34 17.37
N GLY A 17 -1.17 -12.78 16.67
CA GLY A 17 0.10 -13.23 17.24
C GLY A 17 1.13 -12.14 17.53
N GLY A 18 0.77 -10.86 17.41
CA GLY A 18 1.68 -9.73 17.69
C GLY A 18 2.53 -9.24 16.52
N GLY A 19 2.18 -9.61 15.28
CA GLY A 19 2.92 -9.22 14.07
C GLY A 19 3.09 -7.70 13.91
N ALA A 20 2.07 -6.90 14.26
CA ALA A 20 2.15 -5.44 14.22
C ALA A 20 3.14 -4.86 15.25
N THR A 21 3.19 -5.43 16.47
CA THR A 21 4.18 -5.06 17.48
C THR A 21 5.60 -5.39 17.01
N GLY A 22 5.77 -6.51 16.29
CA GLY A 22 7.03 -6.83 15.62
C GLY A 22 7.42 -5.77 14.59
N MET A 23 6.48 -5.29 13.77
CA MET A 23 6.74 -4.23 12.78
C MET A 23 7.08 -2.89 13.41
N GLN A 24 6.48 -2.55 14.56
CA GLN A 24 6.81 -1.34 15.32
C GLN A 24 8.28 -1.27 15.74
N ALA A 25 8.93 -2.42 15.93
CA ALA A 25 10.35 -2.49 16.25
C ALA A 25 11.25 -2.32 15.02
N VAL A 26 10.69 -2.40 13.81
CA VAL A 26 11.41 -2.25 12.54
C VAL A 26 11.37 -0.79 12.07
N PHE A 27 10.22 -0.11 12.19
CA PHE A 27 10.10 1.32 11.88
C PHE A 27 8.97 1.98 12.71
N PRO A 28 9.04 3.32 12.94
CA PRO A 28 8.19 4.05 13.90
C PRO A 28 6.67 3.94 13.66
N GLU A 29 6.26 3.69 12.43
CA GLU A 29 4.87 3.63 11.98
C GLU A 29 4.34 2.20 11.92
N GLY A 30 5.18 1.21 12.21
CA GLY A 30 4.93 -0.20 11.89
C GLY A 30 3.67 -0.78 12.49
N PHE A 31 3.32 -0.40 13.73
CA PHE A 31 2.07 -0.86 14.34
C PHE A 31 0.84 -0.28 13.62
N VAL A 32 0.84 1.04 13.42
CA VAL A 32 -0.29 1.77 12.83
C VAL A 32 -0.49 1.38 11.38
N PHE A 33 0.56 1.39 10.55
CA PHE A 33 0.45 0.97 9.15
C PHE A 33 -0.09 -0.44 9.02
N THR A 34 0.45 -1.40 9.77
CA THR A 34 0.04 -2.80 9.59
C THR A 34 -1.43 -3.01 9.93
N TRP A 35 -1.91 -2.44 11.05
CA TRP A 35 -3.32 -2.52 11.41
C TRP A 35 -4.22 -1.69 10.49
N ALA A 36 -3.83 -0.47 10.12
CA ALA A 36 -4.62 0.38 9.25
C ALA A 36 -4.79 -0.23 7.85
N LEU A 37 -3.72 -0.69 7.23
CA LEU A 37 -3.76 -1.35 5.92
C LEU A 37 -4.61 -2.63 5.94
N TYR A 38 -4.47 -3.43 7.01
CA TYR A 38 -5.30 -4.61 7.22
C TYR A 38 -6.79 -4.25 7.35
N GLY A 39 -7.12 -3.28 8.19
CA GLY A 39 -8.51 -2.84 8.41
C GLY A 39 -9.14 -2.21 7.16
N LEU A 40 -8.38 -1.42 6.42
CA LEU A 40 -8.81 -0.85 5.14
C LEU A 40 -9.12 -1.94 4.11
N ALA A 41 -8.26 -2.96 4.02
CA ALA A 41 -8.47 -4.08 3.12
C ALA A 41 -9.70 -4.94 3.52
N GLU A 42 -9.90 -5.21 4.80
CA GLU A 42 -11.10 -5.90 5.30
C GLU A 42 -12.38 -5.10 5.02
N ALA A 43 -12.36 -3.77 5.21
CA ALA A 43 -13.48 -2.90 4.90
C ALA A 43 -13.86 -2.92 3.42
N GLU A 44 -12.86 -2.87 2.52
CA GLU A 44 -13.13 -2.96 1.07
C GLU A 44 -13.61 -4.35 0.65
N VAL A 45 -13.12 -5.44 1.28
CA VAL A 45 -13.70 -6.78 1.09
C VAL A 45 -15.17 -6.81 1.51
N ALA A 46 -15.49 -6.28 2.70
CA ALA A 46 -16.86 -6.22 3.18
C ALA A 46 -17.79 -5.44 2.23
N ARG A 47 -17.30 -4.34 1.66
CA ARG A 47 -18.06 -3.52 0.73
C ARG A 47 -18.26 -4.19 -0.63
N ALA A 48 -17.30 -4.98 -1.08
CA ALA A 48 -17.37 -5.68 -2.36
C ALA A 48 -18.20 -6.97 -2.32
N LEU A 49 -18.41 -7.56 -1.14
CA LEU A 49 -19.21 -8.77 -0.98
C LEU A 49 -20.71 -8.47 -0.85
N PRO A 50 -21.59 -9.33 -1.40
CA PRO A 50 -23.03 -9.20 -1.20
C PRO A 50 -23.41 -9.30 0.29
N ARG A 51 -24.49 -8.62 0.69
CA ARG A 51 -25.00 -8.65 2.08
C ARG A 51 -25.35 -10.06 2.58
N SER A 52 -25.71 -10.97 1.68
CA SER A 52 -26.01 -12.38 2.00
C SER A 52 -24.76 -13.24 2.24
N ASP A 53 -23.56 -12.74 1.91
CA ASP A 53 -22.31 -13.49 2.08
C ASP A 53 -21.84 -13.40 3.53
N ALA A 54 -21.78 -14.54 4.22
CA ALA A 54 -21.35 -14.61 5.61
C ALA A 54 -19.92 -14.08 5.85
N ARG A 55 -19.07 -14.04 4.80
CA ARG A 55 -17.72 -13.48 4.90
C ARG A 55 -17.72 -11.96 5.10
N ARG A 56 -18.79 -11.27 4.69
CA ARG A 56 -18.92 -9.82 4.85
C ARG A 56 -18.91 -9.41 6.33
N SER A 57 -19.70 -10.08 7.16
CA SER A 57 -19.76 -9.76 8.59
C SER A 57 -18.44 -10.05 9.32
N VAL A 58 -17.73 -11.11 8.89
CA VAL A 58 -16.38 -11.41 9.38
C VAL A 58 -15.41 -10.28 9.03
N ALA A 59 -15.42 -9.83 7.78
CA ALA A 59 -14.57 -8.74 7.33
C ALA A 59 -14.85 -7.43 8.08
N LEU A 60 -16.12 -7.04 8.27
CA LEU A 60 -16.49 -5.88 9.09
C LEU A 60 -16.02 -6.01 10.54
N ALA A 61 -16.17 -7.19 11.15
CA ALA A 61 -15.71 -7.43 12.52
C ALA A 61 -14.19 -7.30 12.64
N ARG A 62 -13.42 -7.78 11.66
CA ARG A 62 -11.96 -7.63 11.62
C ARG A 62 -11.54 -6.18 11.37
N ALA A 63 -12.24 -5.47 10.50
CA ALA A 63 -12.00 -4.05 10.25
C ALA A 63 -12.26 -3.20 11.51
N ARG A 64 -13.30 -3.53 12.29
CA ARG A 64 -13.54 -2.94 13.61
C ARG A 64 -12.39 -3.20 14.59
N ILE A 65 -11.90 -4.43 14.68
CA ILE A 65 -10.73 -4.75 15.53
C ILE A 65 -9.52 -3.91 15.13
N ALA A 66 -9.30 -3.70 13.82
CA ALA A 66 -8.22 -2.84 13.35
C ALA A 66 -8.38 -1.39 13.81
N VAL A 67 -9.60 -0.84 13.79
CA VAL A 67 -9.89 0.49 14.37
C VAL A 67 -9.54 0.53 15.85
N GLU A 68 -10.02 -0.44 16.64
CA GLU A 68 -9.73 -0.52 18.07
C GLU A 68 -8.22 -0.58 18.35
N ARG A 69 -7.45 -1.28 17.49
CA ARG A 69 -5.99 -1.36 17.61
C ARG A 69 -5.30 -0.05 17.24
N VAL A 70 -5.69 0.62 16.15
CA VAL A 70 -5.12 1.92 15.75
C VAL A 70 -5.42 3.01 16.79
N LEU A 71 -6.54 2.94 17.49
CA LEU A 71 -6.92 3.89 18.55
C LEU A 71 -6.33 3.55 19.94
N SER A 72 -5.58 2.45 20.06
CA SER A 72 -5.01 2.02 21.33
C SER A 72 -3.83 2.89 21.78
N ASP A 73 -3.52 2.84 23.08
CA ASP A 73 -2.35 3.54 23.64
C ASP A 73 -1.03 3.01 23.06
N ASP A 74 -0.96 1.72 22.74
CA ASP A 74 0.21 1.12 22.09
C ASP A 74 0.48 1.76 20.72
N ALA A 75 -0.58 2.06 19.95
CA ALA A 75 -0.47 2.72 18.66
C ALA A 75 -0.03 4.18 18.79
N ARG A 76 -0.44 4.88 19.85
CA ARG A 76 -0.13 6.31 20.07
C ARG A 76 1.26 6.54 20.68
N LYS A 77 1.79 5.55 21.40
CA LYS A 77 3.05 5.62 22.15
C LYS A 77 4.26 6.20 21.38
N PRO A 78 4.46 5.91 20.07
CA PRO A 78 5.60 6.46 19.33
C PRO A 78 5.44 7.94 18.93
N PHE A 79 4.23 8.48 19.02
CA PHE A 79 3.89 9.79 18.47
C PHE A 79 3.80 10.87 19.55
N ALA A 80 4.09 12.12 19.16
CA ALA A 80 4.05 13.28 20.04
C ALA A 80 2.60 13.75 20.23
N LEU A 81 2.06 13.59 21.44
CA LEU A 81 0.66 13.91 21.77
C LEU A 81 0.35 15.41 21.68
N GLU A 82 1.36 16.26 21.86
CA GLU A 82 1.29 17.72 21.86
C GLU A 82 1.21 18.34 20.46
N MET A 83 1.37 17.52 19.41
CA MET A 83 1.23 17.99 18.04
C MET A 83 -0.20 18.47 17.73
N GLN A 84 -0.34 19.23 16.65
CA GLN A 84 -1.62 19.65 16.11
C GLN A 84 -1.71 19.21 14.65
N PRO A 85 -2.56 18.21 14.31
CA PRO A 85 -3.43 17.45 15.20
C PRO A 85 -2.64 16.56 16.20
N PRO A 86 -3.25 16.12 17.32
CA PRO A 86 -2.58 15.23 18.28
C PRO A 86 -1.97 14.00 17.59
N CYS A 87 -0.76 13.61 18.00
CA CYS A 87 0.06 12.58 17.37
C CYS A 87 0.56 12.90 15.93
N GLY A 88 0.34 14.11 15.44
CA GLY A 88 0.77 14.55 14.11
C GLY A 88 -0.13 14.06 12.97
N ALA A 89 0.06 14.66 11.80
CA ALA A 89 -0.76 14.43 10.62
C ALA A 89 -0.73 12.96 10.16
N PHE A 90 0.38 12.24 10.35
CA PHE A 90 0.47 10.81 10.04
C PHE A 90 -0.60 10.00 10.80
N TYR A 91 -0.51 9.98 12.13
CA TYR A 91 -1.40 9.18 12.96
C TYR A 91 -2.86 9.62 12.81
N ALA A 92 -3.10 10.94 12.88
CA ALA A 92 -4.43 11.50 12.78
C ALA A 92 -5.09 11.10 11.46
N SER A 93 -4.39 11.27 10.33
CA SER A 93 -4.94 11.00 9.00
C SER A 93 -5.19 9.52 8.76
N TRP A 94 -4.25 8.64 9.12
CA TRP A 94 -4.43 7.19 8.95
C TRP A 94 -5.56 6.64 9.83
N SER A 95 -5.71 7.15 11.06
CA SER A 95 -6.79 6.76 11.95
C SER A 95 -8.16 7.25 11.47
N LEU A 96 -8.24 8.48 10.96
CA LEU A 96 -9.45 9.05 10.37
C LEU A 96 -9.85 8.32 9.09
N TYR A 97 -8.90 8.09 8.19
CA TYR A 97 -9.14 7.43 6.93
C TYR A 97 -9.61 5.98 7.11
N LEU A 98 -8.97 5.22 8.01
CA LEU A 98 -9.43 3.88 8.38
C LEU A 98 -10.89 3.92 8.86
N ARG A 99 -11.20 4.77 9.85
CA ARG A 99 -12.57 4.90 10.39
C ARG A 99 -13.59 5.27 9.32
N SER A 100 -13.23 6.19 8.43
CA SER A 100 -14.08 6.65 7.32
C SER A 100 -14.41 5.52 6.35
N VAL A 101 -13.40 4.75 5.94
CA VAL A 101 -13.59 3.61 5.02
C VAL A 101 -14.38 2.48 5.68
N VAL A 102 -14.14 2.21 6.97
CA VAL A 102 -14.92 1.22 7.73
C VAL A 102 -16.37 1.67 7.85
N LEU A 103 -16.63 2.95 8.15
CA LEU A 103 -17.99 3.50 8.20
C LEU A 103 -18.68 3.41 6.84
N ARG A 104 -17.97 3.70 5.74
CA ARG A 104 -18.46 3.55 4.36
C ARG A 104 -18.79 2.11 3.98
N ALA A 105 -18.15 1.13 4.61
CA ALA A 105 -18.45 -0.29 4.40
C ALA A 105 -19.65 -0.79 5.25
N THR A 106 -20.03 -0.05 6.28
CA THR A 106 -21.18 -0.33 7.14
C THR A 106 -22.48 0.11 6.46
N ASP A 107 -23.53 -0.68 6.65
CA ASP A 107 -24.81 -0.38 6.04
C ASP A 107 -25.53 0.77 6.75
N THR A 108 -26.27 1.58 5.99
CA THR A 108 -27.15 2.61 6.55
C THR A 108 -28.15 1.98 7.52
N GLY A 109 -28.17 2.46 8.76
CA GLY A 109 -29.05 1.99 9.83
C GLY A 109 -28.41 0.95 10.77
N ASP A 110 -27.27 0.37 10.41
CA ASP A 110 -26.49 -0.45 11.35
C ASP A 110 -25.74 0.44 12.34
N PRO A 111 -25.50 -0.02 13.58
CA PRO A 111 -24.69 0.71 14.54
C PRO A 111 -23.29 1.00 13.99
N ALA A 112 -22.77 2.20 14.28
CA ALA A 112 -21.40 2.54 13.93
C ALA A 112 -20.42 1.52 14.55
N PRO A 113 -19.37 1.12 13.82
CA PRO A 113 -18.43 0.09 14.27
C PRO A 113 -17.46 0.58 15.36
N PHE A 114 -17.52 1.87 15.70
CA PHE A 114 -16.72 2.55 16.70
C PHE A 114 -17.51 3.75 17.26
N ASP A 115 -16.94 4.48 18.22
CA ASP A 115 -17.55 5.69 18.76
C ASP A 115 -17.64 6.80 17.69
N LEU A 116 -18.85 7.02 17.17
CA LEU A 116 -19.10 7.99 16.11
C LEU A 116 -18.91 9.43 16.60
N VAL A 117 -19.23 9.71 17.87
CA VAL A 117 -19.08 11.05 18.44
C VAL A 117 -17.61 11.42 18.54
N GLN A 118 -16.78 10.50 19.03
CA GLN A 118 -15.33 10.73 19.06
C GLN A 118 -14.75 10.87 17.65
N TYR A 119 -15.25 10.10 16.68
CA TYR A 119 -14.83 10.25 15.28
C TYR A 119 -15.17 11.62 14.70
N GLU A 120 -16.39 12.13 14.89
CA GLU A 120 -16.77 13.47 14.43
C GLU A 120 -15.92 14.56 15.11
N GLN A 121 -15.64 14.43 16.41
CA GLN A 121 -14.74 15.35 17.13
C GLN A 121 -13.32 15.35 16.57
N ASP A 122 -12.79 14.18 16.22
CA ASP A 122 -11.46 14.06 15.62
C ASP A 122 -11.43 14.66 14.20
N CYS A 123 -12.50 14.49 13.41
CA CYS A 123 -12.66 15.15 12.12
C CYS A 123 -12.72 16.67 12.26
N ASP A 124 -13.53 17.19 13.19
CA ASP A 124 -13.65 18.62 13.46
C ASP A 124 -12.30 19.20 13.91
N ALA A 125 -11.57 18.48 14.78
CA ALA A 125 -10.24 18.91 15.23
C ALA A 125 -9.23 18.95 14.08
N PHE A 126 -9.19 17.92 13.22
CA PHE A 126 -8.32 17.89 12.04
C PHE A 126 -8.67 19.04 11.08
N ALA A 127 -9.97 19.23 10.80
CA ALA A 127 -10.46 20.30 9.93
C ALA A 127 -10.13 21.69 10.48
N ALA A 128 -10.24 21.90 11.79
CA ALA A 128 -9.91 23.17 12.43
C ALA A 128 -8.41 23.50 12.33
N VAL A 129 -7.54 22.51 12.54
CA VAL A 129 -6.08 22.68 12.37
C VAL A 129 -5.75 22.99 10.92
N LEU A 130 -6.35 22.26 9.96
CA LEU A 130 -6.14 22.51 8.52
C LEU A 130 -6.61 23.91 8.11
N ALA A 131 -7.79 24.33 8.57
CA ALA A 131 -8.35 25.64 8.23
C ALA A 131 -7.53 26.82 8.81
N GLY A 132 -6.85 26.61 9.94
CA GLY A 132 -6.00 27.60 10.61
C GLY A 132 -4.55 27.61 10.12
N SER A 133 -4.14 26.66 9.28
CA SER A 133 -2.79 26.56 8.73
C SER A 133 -2.60 27.43 7.48
N GLU A 134 -1.42 28.03 7.32
CA GLU A 134 -1.02 28.73 6.08
C GLU A 134 -0.59 27.74 4.98
N SER A 135 -0.05 26.59 5.38
CA SER A 135 0.27 25.45 4.51
C SER A 135 -0.95 24.53 4.34
N PRO A 136 -1.25 24.01 3.13
CA PRO A 136 -2.24 22.96 2.94
C PRO A 136 -1.76 21.59 3.44
N PHE A 137 -0.52 21.49 3.92
CA PHE A 137 0.06 20.25 4.43
C PHE A 137 0.44 20.43 5.90
N LEU A 138 -0.15 19.59 6.74
CA LEU A 138 0.06 19.59 8.18
C LEU A 138 1.31 18.79 8.57
N PRO A 139 2.04 19.18 9.63
CA PRO A 139 3.18 18.43 10.11
C PRO A 139 2.81 17.01 10.54
N SER A 140 3.47 16.02 9.93
CA SER A 140 3.37 14.61 10.32
C SER A 140 4.16 14.32 11.59
N TYR A 141 5.31 14.99 11.74
CA TYR A 141 6.20 14.97 12.90
C TYR A 141 6.66 16.41 13.22
N PRO A 142 7.27 16.69 14.40
CA PRO A 142 7.64 18.04 14.81
C PRO A 142 8.41 18.89 13.79
N ASP A 143 9.22 18.25 12.93
CA ASP A 143 10.02 18.93 11.90
C ASP A 143 9.84 18.33 10.48
N ALA A 144 8.78 17.57 10.25
CA ALA A 144 8.56 16.90 8.97
C ALA A 144 7.10 17.02 8.50
N VAL A 145 6.94 17.56 7.29
CA VAL A 145 5.66 17.69 6.61
C VAL A 145 5.66 16.77 5.39
N TRP A 146 4.87 15.72 5.47
CA TRP A 146 4.64 14.79 4.37
C TRP A 146 3.25 15.07 3.77
N PRO A 147 3.15 15.71 2.60
CA PRO A 147 1.87 15.99 1.95
C PRO A 147 0.95 14.77 1.84
N ALA A 148 1.53 13.59 1.62
CA ALA A 148 0.79 12.34 1.52
C ALA A 148 -0.06 12.03 2.77
N ASP A 149 0.39 12.39 3.96
CA ASP A 149 -0.39 12.18 5.19
C ASP A 149 -1.57 13.13 5.25
N THR A 150 -1.39 14.41 4.93
CA THR A 150 -2.50 15.36 4.94
C THR A 150 -3.56 15.00 3.89
N VAL A 151 -3.15 14.55 2.71
CA VAL A 151 -4.05 14.04 1.67
C VAL A 151 -4.93 12.90 2.20
N MET A 152 -4.39 11.98 3.01
CA MET A 152 -5.16 10.91 3.63
C MET A 152 -6.23 11.44 4.59
N GLY A 153 -5.91 12.48 5.37
CA GLY A 153 -6.85 13.10 6.30
C GLY A 153 -7.96 13.87 5.58
N VAL A 154 -7.61 14.59 4.51
CA VAL A 154 -8.59 15.25 3.63
C VAL A 154 -9.49 14.22 2.94
N ALA A 155 -8.94 13.07 2.51
CA ALA A 155 -9.75 11.97 1.98
C ALA A 155 -10.72 11.41 3.02
N ALA A 156 -10.34 11.35 4.29
CA ALA A 156 -11.26 10.99 5.37
C ALA A 156 -12.44 11.97 5.50
N LEU A 157 -12.16 13.29 5.47
CA LEU A 157 -13.21 14.33 5.49
C LEU A 157 -14.11 14.27 4.24
N ALA A 158 -13.55 13.97 3.07
CA ALA A 158 -14.33 13.81 1.84
C ALA A 158 -15.26 12.58 1.93
N ILE A 159 -14.79 11.46 2.47
CA ILE A 159 -15.62 10.28 2.72
C ILE A 159 -16.72 10.60 3.74
N HIS A 160 -16.42 11.35 4.80
CA HIS A 160 -17.43 11.82 5.75
C HIS A 160 -18.59 12.53 5.02
N GLY A 161 -18.28 13.41 4.06
CA GLY A 161 -19.24 14.06 3.16
C GLY A 161 -20.21 13.11 2.45
N GLN A 162 -19.72 11.93 2.08
CA GLN A 162 -20.46 10.91 1.33
C GLN A 162 -21.35 10.04 2.23
N VAL A 163 -20.94 9.79 3.47
CA VAL A 163 -21.59 8.81 4.35
C VAL A 163 -22.38 9.42 5.51
N LEU A 164 -22.13 10.69 5.83
CA LEU A 164 -22.81 11.44 6.89
C LEU A 164 -23.36 12.75 6.32
N ASP A 165 -22.59 13.84 6.40
CA ASP A 165 -22.95 15.15 5.87
C ASP A 165 -21.73 15.90 5.33
N SER A 166 -22.02 16.90 4.49
CA SER A 166 -21.08 17.64 3.66
C SER A 166 -20.47 18.87 4.35
N ARG A 167 -20.32 18.86 5.69
CA ARG A 167 -19.87 20.06 6.44
C ARG A 167 -18.45 20.53 6.11
N TYR A 168 -17.62 19.67 5.51
CA TYR A 168 -16.22 19.98 5.18
C TYR A 168 -16.00 20.39 3.71
N ASP A 169 -17.03 20.38 2.86
CA ASP A 169 -16.89 20.61 1.41
C ASP A 169 -16.19 21.94 1.07
N LEU A 170 -16.53 23.02 1.79
CA LEU A 170 -15.89 24.32 1.58
C LEU A 170 -14.41 24.33 1.97
N LEU A 171 -14.04 23.61 3.03
CA LEU A 171 -12.64 23.46 3.44
C LEU A 171 -11.86 22.66 2.39
N ILE A 172 -12.44 21.57 1.88
CA ILE A 172 -11.81 20.73 0.85
C ILE A 172 -11.63 21.52 -0.45
N ALA A 173 -12.63 22.31 -0.87
CA ALA A 173 -12.53 23.15 -2.06
C ALA A 173 -11.37 24.15 -1.96
N ARG A 174 -11.25 24.85 -0.83
CA ARG A 174 -10.13 25.76 -0.57
C ARG A 174 -8.79 25.03 -0.55
N TRP A 175 -8.73 23.88 0.12
CA TRP A 175 -7.52 23.07 0.18
C TRP A 175 -7.04 22.63 -1.21
N LEU A 176 -7.96 22.29 -2.13
CA LEU A 176 -7.62 21.97 -3.52
C LEU A 176 -6.99 23.14 -4.27
N GLU A 177 -7.51 24.35 -4.07
CA GLU A 177 -6.93 25.59 -4.63
C GLU A 177 -5.51 25.81 -4.07
N ASP A 178 -5.36 25.71 -2.74
CA ASP A 178 -4.06 25.88 -2.07
C ASP A 178 -3.01 24.85 -2.54
N VAL A 179 -3.43 23.60 -2.81
CA VAL A 179 -2.55 22.56 -3.36
C VAL A 179 -2.13 22.87 -4.79
N ASP A 180 -3.03 23.34 -5.66
CA ASP A 180 -2.72 23.64 -7.06
C ASP A 180 -1.65 24.75 -7.17
N GLU A 181 -1.66 25.72 -6.23
CA GLU A 181 -0.66 26.79 -6.14
C GLU A 181 0.72 26.33 -5.64
N ARG A 182 0.81 25.16 -5.00
CA ARG A 182 2.01 24.64 -4.32
C ARG A 182 2.55 23.34 -4.93
N LEU A 183 2.15 23.03 -6.16
CA LEU A 183 2.71 21.90 -6.90
C LEU A 183 4.19 22.16 -7.23
N ASP A 184 4.98 21.08 -7.26
CA ASP A 184 6.34 21.08 -7.76
C ASP A 184 6.35 21.66 -9.20
N PRO A 185 7.07 22.76 -9.46
CA PRO A 185 7.05 23.41 -10.77
C PRO A 185 7.69 22.58 -11.89
N GLU A 186 8.50 21.57 -11.56
CA GLU A 186 9.16 20.72 -12.58
C GLU A 186 8.17 19.71 -13.18
N LEU A 187 7.41 19.01 -12.32
CA LEU A 187 6.51 17.94 -12.75
C LEU A 187 5.02 18.31 -12.68
N GLY A 188 4.64 19.38 -11.98
CA GLY A 188 3.26 19.67 -11.60
C GLY A 188 2.71 18.67 -10.59
N ALA A 189 3.58 18.09 -9.76
CA ALA A 189 3.24 17.04 -8.81
C ALA A 189 3.18 17.57 -7.38
N ILE A 190 2.37 16.97 -6.52
CA ILE A 190 2.50 17.20 -5.07
C ILE A 190 3.86 16.64 -4.63
N SER A 191 4.67 17.46 -3.97
CA SER A 191 6.02 17.10 -3.55
C SER A 191 6.02 16.00 -2.48
N HIS A 192 7.17 15.34 -2.31
CA HIS A 192 7.34 14.38 -1.23
C HIS A 192 7.44 15.06 0.15
N VAL A 193 8.10 16.22 0.21
CA VAL A 193 8.26 17.05 1.41
C VAL A 193 7.76 18.46 1.12
N ALA A 194 7.08 19.08 2.07
CA ALA A 194 6.70 20.48 2.02
C ALA A 194 7.36 21.29 3.15
N ASP A 195 7.43 22.60 2.98
CA ASP A 195 7.73 23.53 4.05
C ASP A 195 6.59 23.57 5.08
N ALA A 196 6.92 23.67 6.37
CA ALA A 196 5.94 23.65 7.44
C ALA A 196 5.15 24.96 7.59
N ILE A 197 5.68 26.06 7.07
CA ILE A 197 5.08 27.40 7.18
C ILE A 197 4.17 27.64 5.98
N ASP A 198 4.74 27.65 4.78
CA ASP A 198 4.02 28.07 3.57
C ASP A 198 3.54 26.91 2.69
N GLY A 199 3.97 25.67 2.99
CA GLY A 199 3.59 24.48 2.23
C GLY A 199 4.29 24.36 0.88
N MET A 200 5.30 25.18 0.60
CA MET A 200 6.03 25.13 -0.67
C MET A 200 6.85 23.84 -0.80
N PRO A 201 7.05 23.32 -2.02
CA PRO A 201 7.85 22.12 -2.26
C PRO A 201 9.27 22.22 -1.69
N ARG A 202 9.65 21.26 -0.84
CA ARG A 202 11.04 21.06 -0.39
C ARG A 202 11.64 19.84 -1.07
N GLY A 203 11.92 19.99 -2.35
CA GLY A 203 12.36 18.91 -3.25
C GLY A 203 11.22 18.38 -4.12
N GLY A 204 11.54 17.45 -5.01
CA GLY A 204 10.58 16.92 -5.98
C GLY A 204 9.61 15.89 -5.42
N ALA A 205 8.69 15.45 -6.26
CA ALA A 205 7.84 14.30 -5.98
C ALA A 205 8.64 12.99 -5.90
N ARG A 206 8.15 12.05 -5.09
CA ARG A 206 8.67 10.68 -5.01
C ARG A 206 7.59 9.66 -5.31
N GLY A 207 7.98 8.54 -5.91
CA GLY A 207 7.07 7.52 -6.40
C GLY A 207 6.21 6.92 -5.30
N GLY A 208 6.76 6.67 -4.11
CA GLY A 208 6.01 6.17 -2.95
C GLY A 208 4.86 7.09 -2.55
N SER A 209 5.17 8.34 -2.23
CA SER A 209 4.16 9.34 -1.83
C SER A 209 3.19 9.65 -2.95
N LEU A 210 3.67 9.80 -4.20
CA LEU A 210 2.81 10.11 -5.33
C LEU A 210 1.86 8.94 -5.64
N ALA A 211 2.30 7.69 -5.49
CA ALA A 211 1.44 6.52 -5.62
C ALA A 211 0.36 6.49 -4.52
N LEU A 212 0.73 6.78 -3.27
CA LEU A 212 -0.20 6.85 -2.15
C LEU A 212 -1.26 7.94 -2.38
N MET A 213 -0.83 9.17 -2.72
CA MET A 213 -1.73 10.29 -2.99
C MET A 213 -2.60 10.03 -4.21
N SER A 214 -2.05 9.52 -5.32
CA SER A 214 -2.83 9.23 -6.53
C SER A 214 -3.93 8.20 -6.27
N ARG A 215 -3.68 7.25 -5.37
CA ARG A 215 -4.65 6.25 -4.95
C ARG A 215 -5.78 6.86 -4.10
N THR A 216 -5.48 7.83 -3.24
CA THR A 216 -6.41 8.31 -2.20
C THR A 216 -7.14 9.58 -2.62
N LEU A 217 -6.54 10.41 -3.46
CA LEU A 217 -7.15 11.60 -4.04
C LEU A 217 -8.43 11.29 -4.83
N VAL A 218 -8.65 10.04 -5.28
CA VAL A 218 -9.90 9.63 -5.93
C VAL A 218 -11.12 9.82 -5.03
N ASP A 219 -10.93 9.76 -3.70
CA ASP A 219 -11.98 10.01 -2.72
C ASP A 219 -12.18 11.53 -2.45
N VAL A 220 -11.26 12.38 -2.90
CA VAL A 220 -11.26 13.85 -2.68
C VAL A 220 -11.72 14.58 -3.94
N ASP A 221 -10.93 14.49 -5.01
CA ASP A 221 -11.18 15.16 -6.29
C ASP A 221 -10.63 14.32 -7.44
N SER A 222 -11.53 13.87 -8.31
CA SER A 222 -11.18 12.98 -9.43
C SER A 222 -10.25 13.62 -10.45
N ALA A 223 -10.29 14.96 -10.62
CA ALA A 223 -9.47 15.65 -11.61
C ALA A 223 -8.00 15.77 -11.15
N LEU A 224 -7.76 16.22 -9.92
CA LEU A 224 -6.44 16.24 -9.30
C LEU A 224 -5.87 14.83 -9.19
N ALA A 225 -6.67 13.85 -8.73
CA ALA A 225 -6.25 12.45 -8.66
C ALA A 225 -5.75 11.95 -10.03
N ARG A 226 -6.49 12.24 -11.09
CA ARG A 226 -6.14 11.85 -12.47
C ARG A 226 -4.84 12.51 -12.92
N ARG A 227 -4.65 13.82 -12.66
CA ARG A 227 -3.42 14.56 -13.01
C ARG A 227 -2.20 13.94 -12.32
N GLN A 228 -2.27 13.73 -11.00
CA GLN A 228 -1.17 13.14 -10.21
C GLN A 228 -0.85 11.71 -10.65
N TYR A 229 -1.88 10.91 -10.97
CA TYR A 229 -1.69 9.55 -11.48
C TYR A 229 -1.00 9.51 -12.86
N GLU A 230 -1.29 10.44 -13.77
CA GLU A 230 -0.55 10.50 -15.06
C GLU A 230 0.92 10.79 -14.87
N ILE A 231 1.25 11.64 -13.91
CA ILE A 231 2.64 11.96 -13.59
C ILE A 231 3.35 10.72 -13.05
N LEU A 232 2.74 10.02 -12.07
CA LEU A 232 3.24 8.74 -11.55
C LEU A 232 3.51 7.77 -12.70
N ARG A 233 2.52 7.60 -13.57
CA ARG A 233 2.55 6.65 -14.67
C ARG A 233 3.64 6.96 -15.70
N ARG A 234 3.85 8.23 -16.02
CA ARG A 234 4.79 8.66 -17.07
C ARG A 234 6.23 8.76 -16.57
N HIS A 235 6.42 9.19 -15.31
CA HIS A 235 7.72 9.58 -14.80
C HIS A 235 8.30 8.59 -13.78
N PHE A 236 7.49 7.72 -13.18
CA PHE A 236 7.96 6.81 -12.12
C PHE A 236 7.76 5.34 -12.45
N VAL A 237 6.86 4.96 -13.36
CA VAL A 237 6.69 3.56 -13.74
C VAL A 237 7.70 3.16 -14.80
N ASP A 238 8.40 2.06 -14.54
CA ASP A 238 9.44 1.52 -15.42
C ASP A 238 9.54 -0.01 -15.23
N TYR A 239 10.43 -0.68 -15.97
CA TYR A 239 10.67 -2.11 -15.84
C TYR A 239 12.16 -2.44 -16.02
N ALA A 240 12.66 -3.38 -15.21
CA ALA A 240 14.03 -3.85 -15.28
C ALA A 240 14.06 -5.38 -15.28
N TRP A 241 14.78 -5.98 -16.24
CA TRP A 241 14.86 -7.44 -16.40
C TRP A 241 13.50 -8.14 -16.47
N GLY A 242 12.52 -7.44 -17.02
CA GLY A 242 11.14 -7.87 -17.13
C GLY A 242 10.35 -7.89 -15.83
N ILE A 243 10.81 -7.17 -14.81
CA ILE A 243 10.09 -6.90 -13.57
C ILE A 243 9.65 -5.43 -13.61
N PRO A 244 8.33 -5.15 -13.68
CA PRO A 244 7.82 -3.79 -13.63
C PRO A 244 7.85 -3.26 -12.19
N GLY A 245 7.97 -1.95 -12.05
CA GLY A 245 8.03 -1.32 -10.74
C GLY A 245 7.74 0.17 -10.80
N VAL A 246 7.50 0.74 -9.62
CA VAL A 246 7.47 2.19 -9.42
C VAL A 246 8.81 2.59 -8.83
N ARG A 247 9.52 3.46 -9.54
CA ARG A 247 10.76 4.09 -9.10
C ARG A 247 10.48 5.03 -7.93
N GLU A 248 11.43 5.16 -7.02
CA GLU A 248 11.32 6.16 -5.94
C GLU A 248 11.54 7.58 -6.45
N TYR A 249 12.45 7.74 -7.42
CA TYR A 249 12.77 9.02 -8.08
C TYR A 249 12.29 8.99 -9.53
N PRO A 250 11.95 10.16 -10.12
CA PRO A 250 11.48 10.21 -11.49
C PRO A 250 12.57 9.78 -12.49
N HIS A 251 12.16 9.41 -13.70
CA HIS A 251 13.08 9.05 -14.78
C HIS A 251 14.19 10.09 -14.98
N GLY A 252 15.43 9.61 -15.02
CA GLY A 252 16.62 10.46 -15.18
C GLY A 252 17.19 10.98 -13.85
N VAL A 253 16.52 10.74 -12.73
CA VAL A 253 17.00 11.09 -11.39
C VAL A 253 17.17 9.81 -10.57
N ASP A 254 18.31 9.68 -9.92
CA ASP A 254 18.59 8.61 -8.97
C ASP A 254 18.88 9.21 -7.59
N GLY A 255 18.56 8.45 -6.55
CA GLY A 255 18.81 8.83 -5.17
C GLY A 255 18.73 7.62 -4.23
N PRO A 256 19.12 7.79 -2.97
CA PRO A 256 19.02 6.72 -1.98
C PRO A 256 17.55 6.49 -1.59
N GLY A 257 17.24 5.27 -1.18
CA GLY A 257 16.00 5.00 -0.46
C GLY A 257 16.07 5.52 0.98
N ASP A 258 14.92 5.62 1.62
CA ASP A 258 14.77 5.98 3.03
C ASP A 258 13.96 4.92 3.79
N ILE A 259 13.43 5.29 4.95
CA ILE A 259 12.68 4.40 5.83
C ILE A 259 11.38 3.91 5.18
N ASP A 260 10.73 4.72 4.35
CA ASP A 260 9.44 4.42 3.73
C ASP A 260 9.61 3.67 2.41
N SER A 261 10.62 4.03 1.61
CA SER A 261 10.90 3.34 0.36
C SER A 261 11.56 1.98 0.59
N GLY A 262 12.29 1.85 1.70
CA GLY A 262 13.20 0.74 1.96
C GLY A 262 14.32 0.66 0.91
N PRO A 263 14.98 -0.51 0.77
CA PRO A 263 16.03 -0.68 -0.24
C PRO A 263 15.48 -0.60 -1.66
N LEU A 264 16.12 0.22 -2.50
CA LEU A 264 15.76 0.37 -3.91
C LEU A 264 16.42 -0.72 -4.76
N VAL A 265 15.63 -1.46 -5.53
CA VAL A 265 16.12 -2.49 -6.46
C VAL A 265 15.90 -1.99 -7.89
N PHE A 266 16.98 -1.72 -8.61
CA PHE A 266 16.95 -1.04 -9.93
C PHE A 266 16.26 0.34 -9.91
N GLY A 267 16.24 1.00 -8.74
CA GLY A 267 15.52 2.24 -8.50
C GLY A 267 14.07 2.05 -8.03
N PHE A 268 13.53 0.82 -8.06
CA PHE A 268 12.17 0.53 -7.62
C PHE A 268 12.08 0.41 -6.10
N ALA A 269 11.09 1.10 -5.53
CA ALA A 269 10.68 0.92 -4.16
C ALA A 269 9.55 -0.13 -4.11
N GLY A 270 9.71 -1.13 -3.25
CA GLY A 270 8.73 -2.20 -3.06
C GLY A 270 7.35 -1.66 -2.65
N PRO A 271 7.28 -0.83 -1.57
CA PRO A 271 6.03 -0.18 -1.16
C PRO A 271 5.42 0.68 -2.28
N ALA A 272 6.21 1.51 -2.96
CA ALA A 272 5.73 2.33 -4.08
C ALA A 272 5.10 1.49 -5.20
N THR A 273 5.71 0.34 -5.52
CA THR A 273 5.19 -0.58 -6.54
C THR A 273 3.84 -1.17 -6.15
N VAL A 274 3.69 -1.59 -4.88
CA VAL A 274 2.45 -2.19 -4.38
C VAL A 274 1.35 -1.13 -4.21
N VAL A 275 1.68 0.06 -3.72
CA VAL A 275 0.72 1.16 -3.63
C VAL A 275 0.34 1.67 -5.02
N GLY A 276 1.29 1.72 -5.96
CA GLY A 276 1.08 2.08 -7.36
C GLY A 276 0.16 1.10 -8.10
N LEU A 277 0.20 -0.19 -7.75
CA LEU A 277 -0.82 -1.16 -8.18
C LEU A 277 -2.21 -0.72 -7.72
N GLY A 278 -2.36 -0.32 -6.44
CA GLY A 278 -3.61 0.21 -5.92
C GLY A 278 -4.06 1.47 -6.67
N ALA A 279 -3.15 2.42 -6.92
CA ALA A 279 -3.45 3.60 -7.72
C ALA A 279 -3.94 3.23 -9.13
N ALA A 280 -3.28 2.28 -9.82
CA ALA A 280 -3.71 1.83 -11.14
C ALA A 280 -5.12 1.22 -11.13
N ILE A 281 -5.47 0.44 -10.09
CA ILE A 281 -6.82 -0.11 -9.92
C ILE A 281 -7.84 1.02 -9.70
N ALA A 282 -7.54 1.98 -8.80
CA ALA A 282 -8.41 3.11 -8.48
C ALA A 282 -8.71 4.00 -9.70
N HIS A 283 -7.79 4.04 -10.67
CA HIS A 283 -7.90 4.82 -11.91
C HIS A 283 -8.38 4.02 -13.12
N GLY A 284 -8.68 2.73 -12.95
CA GLY A 284 -9.16 1.85 -14.02
C GLY A 284 -8.10 1.45 -15.07
N ASP A 285 -6.80 1.64 -14.79
CA ASP A 285 -5.70 1.24 -15.67
C ASP A 285 -5.38 -0.26 -15.49
N GLU A 286 -6.13 -1.11 -16.18
CA GLU A 286 -6.02 -2.56 -16.05
C GLU A 286 -4.68 -3.12 -16.53
N GLU A 287 -4.08 -2.52 -17.56
CA GLU A 287 -2.83 -2.98 -18.14
C GLU A 287 -1.68 -2.76 -17.15
N LEU A 288 -1.60 -1.56 -16.57
CA LEU A 288 -0.59 -1.26 -15.58
C LEU A 288 -0.86 -2.03 -14.28
N ALA A 289 -2.12 -2.11 -13.81
CA ALA A 289 -2.46 -2.89 -12.64
C ALA A 289 -2.06 -4.37 -12.79
N SER A 290 -2.36 -4.99 -13.93
CA SER A 290 -1.95 -6.38 -14.22
C SER A 290 -0.43 -6.55 -14.21
N SER A 291 0.29 -5.55 -14.71
CA SER A 291 1.75 -5.59 -14.79
C SER A 291 2.40 -5.44 -13.41
N LEU A 292 2.02 -4.44 -12.62
CA LEU A 292 2.55 -4.24 -11.26
C LEU A 292 2.15 -5.38 -10.32
N LEU A 293 0.99 -6.00 -10.50
CA LEU A 293 0.56 -7.17 -9.72
C LEU A 293 1.44 -8.40 -9.96
N ALA A 294 2.08 -8.52 -11.13
CA ALA A 294 2.97 -9.62 -11.43
C ALA A 294 4.25 -9.56 -10.57
N THR A 295 4.73 -8.36 -10.24
CA THR A 295 5.97 -8.14 -9.49
C THR A 295 6.03 -8.91 -8.15
N PRO A 296 5.07 -8.77 -7.21
CA PRO A 296 5.12 -9.54 -5.96
C PRO A 296 5.06 -11.05 -6.20
N ASP A 297 4.35 -11.53 -7.22
CA ASP A 297 4.31 -12.97 -7.54
C ASP A 297 5.62 -13.48 -8.15
N MET A 298 6.35 -12.62 -8.87
CA MET A 298 7.63 -12.95 -9.49
C MET A 298 8.81 -12.91 -8.51
N THR A 299 8.78 -11.99 -7.53
CA THR A 299 9.93 -11.72 -6.66
C THR A 299 9.68 -11.99 -5.18
N GLY A 300 8.42 -12.04 -4.75
CA GLY A 300 8.05 -12.09 -3.33
C GLY A 300 7.86 -13.51 -2.77
N PHE A 301 8.14 -14.56 -3.53
CA PHE A 301 8.02 -15.97 -3.09
C PHE A 301 6.65 -16.28 -2.44
N PRO A 302 5.55 -16.22 -3.21
CA PRO A 302 4.20 -16.47 -2.69
C PRO A 302 4.07 -17.92 -2.19
N ILE A 303 3.54 -18.08 -0.99
CA ILE A 303 3.15 -19.37 -0.41
C ILE A 303 1.65 -19.35 -0.18
N GLU A 304 0.97 -20.33 -0.75
CA GLU A 304 -0.45 -20.57 -0.52
C GLU A 304 -0.65 -21.95 0.11
N LEU A 305 -1.15 -21.97 1.34
CA LEU A 305 -1.34 -23.18 2.13
C LEU A 305 -2.56 -23.03 3.03
N ALA A 306 -3.41 -24.06 3.08
CA ALA A 306 -4.60 -24.09 3.94
C ALA A 306 -5.52 -22.86 3.78
N GLY A 307 -5.66 -22.34 2.55
CA GLY A 307 -6.52 -21.18 2.26
C GLY A 307 -5.96 -19.84 2.79
N GLN A 308 -4.68 -19.81 3.16
CA GLN A 308 -3.93 -18.61 3.50
C GLN A 308 -2.87 -18.33 2.44
N ARG A 309 -2.64 -17.05 2.12
CA ARG A 309 -1.57 -16.61 1.22
C ARG A 309 -0.64 -15.65 1.93
N ARG A 310 0.68 -15.80 1.74
CA ARG A 310 1.70 -14.91 2.29
C ARG A 310 2.93 -14.82 1.40
N TYR A 311 3.68 -13.74 1.51
CA TYR A 311 4.93 -13.53 0.77
C TYR A 311 6.13 -13.62 1.71
N ALA A 312 7.30 -13.99 1.17
CA ALA A 312 8.56 -14.13 1.91
C ALA A 312 8.40 -14.94 3.22
N GLY A 313 7.56 -15.99 3.20
CA GLY A 313 7.28 -16.82 4.37
C GLY A 313 6.42 -16.16 5.45
N GLY A 314 5.96 -14.92 5.27
CA GLY A 314 5.22 -14.13 6.26
C GLY A 314 6.11 -13.33 7.22
N LEU A 315 7.40 -13.15 6.89
CA LEU A 315 8.37 -12.46 7.75
C LEU A 315 8.12 -10.95 7.88
N VAL A 316 7.44 -10.35 6.91
CA VAL A 316 7.19 -8.90 6.85
C VAL A 316 5.67 -8.66 6.66
N PRO A 317 4.85 -8.83 7.71
CA PRO A 317 3.40 -8.75 7.59
C PRO A 317 2.88 -7.41 7.07
N VAL A 318 3.61 -6.30 7.27
CA VAL A 318 3.22 -5.01 6.67
C VAL A 318 3.27 -5.05 5.13
N GLY A 319 4.20 -5.79 4.53
CA GLY A 319 4.26 -5.96 3.08
C GLY A 319 3.06 -6.74 2.54
N ASP A 320 2.63 -7.77 3.27
CA ASP A 320 1.38 -8.48 3.00
C ASP A 320 0.16 -7.57 3.16
N ALA A 321 0.14 -6.69 4.17
CA ALA A 321 -0.95 -5.74 4.40
C ALA A 321 -1.06 -4.70 3.27
N PHE A 322 0.07 -4.14 2.81
CA PHE A 322 0.09 -3.25 1.64
C PHE A 322 -0.49 -3.93 0.40
N LEU A 323 -0.11 -5.18 0.15
CA LEU A 323 -0.57 -5.91 -1.03
C LEU A 323 -2.04 -6.32 -0.92
N ALA A 324 -2.51 -6.72 0.26
CA ALA A 324 -3.93 -6.97 0.51
C ALA A 324 -4.75 -5.69 0.28
N TRP A 325 -4.27 -4.55 0.80
CA TRP A 325 -4.90 -3.24 0.57
C TRP A 325 -4.90 -2.87 -0.91
N ALA A 326 -3.80 -3.05 -1.63
CA ALA A 326 -3.75 -2.79 -3.07
C ALA A 326 -4.72 -3.67 -3.88
N ARG A 327 -4.77 -4.98 -3.61
CA ARG A 327 -5.66 -5.94 -4.29
C ARG A 327 -7.15 -5.72 -4.03
N THR A 328 -7.48 -5.06 -2.91
CA THR A 328 -8.86 -4.77 -2.50
C THR A 328 -9.31 -3.37 -2.90
N THR A 329 -8.44 -2.59 -3.55
CA THR A 329 -8.80 -1.27 -4.09
C THR A 329 -10.06 -1.36 -4.96
N PRO A 330 -11.03 -0.46 -4.77
CA PRO A 330 -12.18 -0.33 -5.67
C PRO A 330 -11.72 0.01 -7.09
N ALA A 331 -12.22 -0.71 -8.08
CA ALA A 331 -11.87 -0.43 -9.47
C ALA A 331 -12.53 0.88 -9.94
N GLY A 332 -11.72 1.80 -10.44
CA GLY A 332 -12.19 3.03 -11.06
C GLY A 332 -12.94 2.80 -12.38
N PRO A 333 -13.67 3.81 -12.87
CA PRO A 333 -14.35 3.74 -14.15
C PRO A 333 -13.35 3.59 -15.32
N ARG A 334 -13.66 2.71 -16.27
CA ARG A 334 -12.83 2.45 -17.47
C ARG A 334 -13.13 3.40 -18.63
N THR A 335 -13.42 4.66 -18.33
CA THR A 335 -13.96 5.63 -19.30
C THR A 335 -12.91 6.14 -20.28
N THR A 336 -11.62 6.10 -19.92
CA THR A 336 -10.51 6.53 -20.79
C THR A 336 -9.43 5.46 -20.84
N ALA A 337 -9.02 5.07 -22.04
CA ALA A 337 -7.90 4.14 -22.22
C ALA A 337 -6.57 4.85 -21.94
N TYR A 338 -5.69 4.21 -21.20
CA TYR A 338 -4.33 4.68 -20.95
C TYR A 338 -3.38 4.18 -22.04
N PRO A 339 -2.46 5.02 -22.56
CA PRO A 339 -1.52 4.59 -23.61
C PRO A 339 -0.48 3.64 -23.01
N PRO A 340 -0.16 2.48 -23.60
CA PRO A 340 0.77 1.52 -23.00
C PRO A 340 2.13 2.16 -22.69
N ILE A 341 2.66 1.92 -21.50
CA ILE A 341 3.98 2.44 -21.05
C ILE A 341 5.07 1.39 -21.04
N MET A 342 4.70 0.12 -21.15
CA MET A 342 5.64 -0.98 -21.27
C MET A 342 5.47 -1.64 -22.63
N PRO A 343 6.56 -2.14 -23.24
CA PRO A 343 6.43 -2.91 -24.47
C PRO A 343 5.71 -4.24 -24.18
N ALA A 344 4.95 -4.75 -25.15
CA ALA A 344 4.21 -6.02 -25.01
C ALA A 344 5.10 -7.23 -24.61
N TRP A 345 6.40 -7.13 -24.87
CA TRP A 345 7.40 -8.17 -24.58
C TRP A 345 8.10 -7.98 -23.23
N TRP A 346 7.66 -7.06 -22.36
CA TRP A 346 8.34 -6.77 -21.09
C TRP A 346 8.59 -8.01 -20.23
N ARG A 347 7.76 -9.06 -20.31
CA ARG A 347 7.93 -10.33 -19.56
C ARG A 347 9.06 -11.23 -20.07
N LEU A 348 9.51 -11.06 -21.33
CA LEU A 348 10.45 -11.99 -21.97
C LEU A 348 11.79 -12.13 -21.24
N PRO A 349 12.45 -11.06 -20.74
CA PRO A 349 13.72 -11.19 -20.04
C PRO A 349 13.59 -12.06 -18.78
N PHE A 350 12.53 -11.90 -17.99
CA PHE A 350 12.29 -12.69 -16.79
C PHE A 350 12.09 -14.18 -17.11
N HIS A 351 11.28 -14.48 -18.12
CA HIS A 351 11.05 -15.87 -18.55
C HIS A 351 12.32 -16.50 -19.14
N ALA A 352 13.13 -15.74 -19.87
CA ALA A 352 14.42 -16.21 -20.37
C ALA A 352 15.37 -16.59 -19.22
N VAL A 353 15.49 -15.74 -18.21
CA VAL A 353 16.31 -16.02 -17.00
C VAL A 353 15.79 -17.26 -16.28
N SER A 354 14.48 -17.38 -16.11
CA SER A 354 13.83 -18.53 -15.45
C SER A 354 14.05 -19.84 -16.23
N ALA A 355 13.97 -19.81 -17.56
CA ALA A 355 14.24 -20.95 -18.42
C ALA A 355 15.70 -21.40 -18.32
N VAL A 356 16.65 -20.47 -18.32
CA VAL A 356 18.09 -20.77 -18.14
C VAL A 356 18.34 -21.37 -16.76
N ALA A 357 17.79 -20.78 -15.69
CA ALA A 357 17.93 -21.30 -14.32
C ALA A 357 17.36 -22.73 -14.19
N SER A 358 16.18 -22.97 -14.77
CA SER A 358 15.55 -24.30 -14.79
C SER A 358 16.39 -25.33 -15.55
N ALA A 359 16.95 -24.96 -16.71
CA ALA A 359 17.82 -25.82 -17.48
C ALA A 359 19.11 -26.18 -16.72
N LEU A 360 19.72 -25.21 -16.03
CA LEU A 360 20.90 -25.44 -15.19
C LEU A 360 20.60 -26.39 -14.02
N MET A 361 19.47 -26.20 -13.34
CA MET A 361 19.02 -27.11 -12.26
C MET A 361 18.84 -28.54 -12.78
N LEU A 362 18.19 -28.71 -13.94
CA LEU A 362 18.02 -30.02 -14.57
C LEU A 362 19.37 -30.69 -14.87
N VAL A 363 20.31 -29.96 -15.50
CA VAL A 363 21.66 -30.49 -15.80
C VAL A 363 22.40 -30.92 -14.53
N MET A 364 22.31 -30.13 -13.46
CA MET A 364 22.92 -30.48 -12.17
C MET A 364 22.29 -31.76 -11.57
N SER A 365 20.97 -31.91 -11.62
CA SER A 365 20.27 -33.12 -11.13
C SER A 365 20.69 -34.37 -11.91
N PHE A 366 20.83 -34.29 -13.25
CA PHE A 366 21.30 -35.41 -14.07
C PHE A 366 22.79 -35.72 -13.89
N GLY A 367 23.64 -34.70 -13.66
CA GLY A 367 25.07 -34.87 -13.38
C GLY A 367 25.35 -35.58 -12.07
N VAL A 368 24.57 -35.30 -11.02
CA VAL A 368 24.65 -35.98 -9.71
C VAL A 368 24.14 -37.42 -9.80
N GLY A 369 23.08 -37.68 -10.59
CA GLY A 369 22.55 -39.01 -10.82
C GLY A 369 23.51 -39.96 -11.55
N ARG A 370 24.30 -39.43 -12.51
CA ARG A 370 25.33 -40.22 -13.22
C ARG A 370 26.54 -40.54 -12.32
N ARG A 371 27.02 -39.61 -11.48
CA ARG A 371 28.14 -39.86 -10.57
C ARG A 371 27.81 -40.86 -9.45
N ARG A 372 26.56 -40.93 -8.99
CA ARG A 372 26.14 -41.94 -7.99
C ARG A 372 26.05 -43.36 -8.54
N ARG A 373 25.82 -43.54 -9.85
CA ARG A 373 25.73 -44.88 -10.48
C ARG A 373 27.08 -45.54 -10.77
N SER A 374 28.19 -44.80 -10.80
CA SER A 374 29.53 -45.34 -11.07
C SER A 374 30.30 -45.82 -9.83
N GLY A 375 29.69 -45.84 -8.64
CA GLY A 375 30.37 -46.10 -7.37
C GLY A 375 29.99 -47.38 -6.62
N ARG A 376 29.36 -48.38 -7.24
CA ARG A 376 29.09 -49.69 -6.59
C ARG A 376 30.20 -50.70 -6.97
N PRO A 377 31.10 -51.11 -6.05
CA PRO A 377 32.04 -52.19 -6.32
C PRO A 377 31.26 -53.51 -6.40
N SER A 378 31.44 -54.28 -7.47
CA SER A 378 30.91 -55.64 -7.57
C SER A 378 31.69 -56.55 -6.62
N THR A 379 31.11 -56.94 -5.49
CA THR A 379 31.62 -58.05 -4.68
C THR A 379 31.31 -59.37 -5.40
N ARG A 380 32.33 -59.99 -5.99
CA ARG A 380 32.28 -61.38 -6.49
C ARG A 380 32.27 -62.33 -5.28
N PRO A 381 31.42 -63.38 -5.23
CA PRO A 381 31.52 -64.41 -4.20
C PRO A 381 32.68 -65.35 -4.54
N ALA A 382 33.58 -65.57 -3.58
CA ALA A 382 34.65 -66.56 -3.69
C ALA A 382 34.07 -67.98 -3.57
N ARG A 383 34.51 -68.84 -4.48
CA ARG A 383 34.21 -70.28 -4.55
C ARG A 383 34.71 -71.03 -3.30
N ARG A 384 33.94 -72.05 -2.91
CA ARG A 384 34.37 -73.18 -2.06
C ARG A 384 35.60 -73.89 -2.64
N ALA A 385 36.50 -74.34 -1.76
CA ALA A 385 37.27 -75.58 -1.93
C ALA A 385 37.69 -76.13 -0.55
N ALA A 386 37.46 -77.45 -0.40
CA ALA A 386 37.96 -78.45 0.55
C ALA A 386 38.17 -78.08 2.03
#